data_AF-Q47KG9-F1
#
_entry.id   AF-Q47KG9-F1
#
_cell.length_a   1.000
_cell.length_b   1.000
_cell.length_c   1.000
_cell.angle_alpha   90.00
_cell.angle_beta   90.00
_cell.angle_gamma   90.00
#
_symmetry.space_group_name_H-M   'P 1'
#
loop_
_entity.id
_entity.type
_entity.pdbx_description
1 polymer ?
#
loop_
_entity_poly.entity_id
_entity_poly.type
_entity_poly.pdbx_seq_one_letter_code
_entity_poly.pdbx_strand_id
1 'polypeptide(L)'
;MSETLQDVQLWILTAVLLLGAGTKAVDRTAQGPAVLLPVPLRRPFTVAHAAVEAGLAAGLLFCSGGAAYAVRGATAVLFAVGLVALVRLRQRDPEMGCGCFGGLSTEPIGWRALTRSGLFLAAAVATFGLPHSGWAALVHATPWHGVLCAAEVAVVAVLSPELREAVVRLRSPVPCELREVSRKQMVRRLHASREWHKQRPLLASPEPVDTWRHGCWWFARFAGQEGDREFSVVFAVEVGRRRPDVRSLVVEPPAE
;
A
#
# COMPACT_ATOMS: atom_id res chain seq x y z
N MET A 1 -36.23 -8.36 7.30
CA MET A 1 -34.88 -8.86 7.62
C MET A 1 -33.99 -8.91 6.37
N SER A 2 -34.51 -9.33 5.21
CA SER A 2 -33.79 -9.28 3.92
C SER A 2 -33.42 -7.86 3.49
N GLU A 3 -34.36 -6.90 3.53
CA GLU A 3 -34.09 -5.52 3.10
C GLU A 3 -33.02 -4.82 3.95
N THR A 4 -33.12 -4.93 5.28
CA THR A 4 -32.12 -4.38 6.21
C THR A 4 -30.72 -4.95 5.94
N LEU A 5 -30.64 -6.25 5.63
CA LEU A 5 -29.37 -6.89 5.28
C LEU A 5 -28.82 -6.31 3.97
N GLN A 6 -29.66 -6.20 2.94
CA GLN A 6 -29.27 -5.63 1.64
C GLN A 6 -28.81 -4.17 1.76
N ASP A 7 -29.48 -3.38 2.59
CA ASP A 7 -29.10 -2.00 2.88
C ASP A 7 -27.69 -1.96 3.48
N VAL A 8 -27.42 -2.79 4.50
CA VAL A 8 -26.09 -2.91 5.11
C VAL A 8 -25.03 -3.36 4.11
N GLN A 9 -25.34 -4.30 3.20
CA GLN A 9 -24.41 -4.70 2.14
C GLN A 9 -23.97 -3.51 1.27
N LEU A 10 -24.90 -2.61 0.95
CA LEU A 10 -24.63 -1.44 0.13
C LEU A 10 -23.63 -0.49 0.83
N TRP A 11 -23.75 -0.31 2.15
CA TRP A 11 -22.79 0.44 2.97
C TRP A 11 -21.41 -0.19 2.98
N ILE A 12 -21.34 -1.51 3.19
CA ILE A 12 -20.06 -2.20 3.31
C ILE A 12 -19.32 -2.23 1.98
N LEU A 13 -20.01 -2.50 0.87
CA LEU A 13 -19.42 -2.43 -0.46
C LEU A 13 -18.87 -1.04 -0.75
N THR A 14 -19.61 0.01 -0.40
CA THR A 14 -19.15 1.39 -0.53
C THR A 14 -17.89 1.63 0.29
N ALA A 15 -17.89 1.25 1.57
CA ALA A 15 -16.75 1.45 2.46
C ALA A 15 -15.50 0.69 1.98
N VAL A 16 -15.67 -0.55 1.51
CA VAL A 16 -14.58 -1.38 0.97
C VAL A 16 -14.01 -0.79 -0.31
N LEU A 17 -14.86 -0.31 -1.23
CA LEU A 17 -14.42 0.33 -2.47
C LEU A 17 -13.69 1.65 -2.19
N LEU A 18 -14.19 2.48 -1.27
CA LEU A 18 -13.52 3.73 -0.86
C LEU A 18 -12.16 3.45 -0.21
N LEU A 19 -12.08 2.42 0.66
CA LEU A 19 -10.83 2.02 1.27
C LEU A 19 -9.85 1.49 0.21
N GLY A 20 -10.31 0.66 -0.72
CA GLY A 20 -9.54 0.16 -1.85
C GLY A 20 -9.00 1.29 -2.73
N ALA A 21 -9.84 2.28 -3.04
CA ALA A 21 -9.46 3.43 -3.86
C ALA A 21 -8.45 4.33 -3.13
N GLY A 22 -8.70 4.65 -1.85
CA GLY A 22 -7.83 5.50 -1.05
C GLY A 22 -6.44 4.90 -0.86
N THR A 23 -6.37 3.60 -0.57
CA THR A 23 -5.10 2.89 -0.41
C THR A 23 -4.28 2.85 -1.70
N LYS A 24 -4.91 2.58 -2.86
CA LYS A 24 -4.24 2.64 -4.17
C LYS A 24 -3.86 4.05 -4.61
N ALA A 25 -4.57 5.08 -4.13
CA ALA A 25 -4.24 6.46 -4.40
C ALA A 25 -2.99 6.93 -3.63
N VAL A 26 -2.86 6.47 -2.37
CA VAL A 26 -1.73 6.76 -1.47
C VAL A 26 -0.49 5.95 -1.84
N ASP A 27 -0.64 4.63 -2.01
CA ASP A 27 0.43 3.73 -2.44
C ASP A 27 0.18 3.25 -3.87
N ARG A 28 0.98 3.78 -4.79
CA ARG A 28 0.91 3.49 -6.24
C ARG A 28 1.87 2.38 -6.67
N THR A 29 2.45 1.65 -5.72
CA THR A 29 3.22 0.45 -6.06
C THR A 29 2.30 -0.56 -6.75
N ALA A 30 2.83 -1.21 -7.78
CA ALA A 30 2.08 -2.21 -8.53
C ALA A 30 1.97 -3.48 -7.68
N GLN A 31 0.75 -3.91 -7.38
CA GLN A 31 0.48 -5.13 -6.61
C GLN A 31 -0.63 -5.95 -7.26
N GLY A 32 -0.74 -7.22 -6.88
CA GLY A 32 -1.70 -8.17 -7.45
C GLY A 32 -1.59 -8.27 -8.98
N PRO A 33 -2.71 -8.26 -9.72
CA PRO A 33 -2.69 -8.46 -11.17
C PRO A 33 -1.94 -7.37 -11.94
N ALA A 34 -1.78 -6.18 -11.35
CA ALA A 34 -1.01 -5.10 -11.97
C ALA A 34 0.47 -5.47 -12.18
N VAL A 35 1.03 -6.40 -11.40
CA VAL A 35 2.43 -6.85 -11.55
C VAL A 35 2.63 -7.65 -12.84
N LEU A 36 1.57 -8.30 -13.34
CA LEU A 36 1.59 -9.02 -14.61
C LEU A 36 1.67 -8.09 -15.82
N LEU A 37 1.43 -6.79 -15.63
CA LEU A 37 1.50 -5.81 -16.71
C LEU A 37 2.96 -5.32 -16.92
N PRO A 38 3.30 -4.93 -18.17
CA PRO A 38 4.54 -4.24 -18.46
C PRO A 38 4.74 -3.02 -17.56
N VAL A 39 5.98 -2.77 -17.13
CA VAL A 39 6.36 -1.66 -16.23
C VAL A 39 5.71 -0.31 -16.57
N PRO A 40 5.66 0.17 -17.83
CA PRO A 40 5.04 1.46 -18.14
C PRO A 40 3.52 1.49 -17.90
N LEU A 41 2.85 0.33 -17.95
CA LEU A 41 1.39 0.22 -17.80
C LEU A 41 0.95 -0.01 -16.35
N ARG A 42 1.87 -0.35 -15.44
CA ARG A 42 1.53 -0.64 -14.04
C ARG A 42 0.89 0.55 -13.32
N ARG A 43 1.51 1.73 -13.44
CA ARG A 43 1.03 2.96 -12.81
C ARG A 43 -0.31 3.45 -13.37
N PRO A 44 -0.52 3.57 -14.69
CA PRO A 44 -1.82 4.00 -15.22
C PRO A 44 -2.92 2.98 -14.88
N PHE A 45 -2.61 1.67 -14.87
CA PHE A 45 -3.56 0.66 -14.44
C PHE A 45 -4.00 0.84 -12.97
N THR A 46 -3.07 1.03 -12.04
CA THR A 46 -3.40 1.26 -10.62
C THR A 46 -4.27 2.52 -10.44
N VAL A 47 -3.96 3.60 -11.17
CA VAL A 47 -4.75 4.84 -11.12
C VAL A 47 -6.15 4.64 -11.70
N ALA A 48 -6.26 3.98 -12.86
CA ALA A 48 -7.54 3.68 -13.47
C ALA A 48 -8.41 2.78 -12.57
N HIS A 49 -7.80 1.75 -11.97
CA HIS A 49 -8.49 0.86 -11.04
C HIS A 49 -9.00 1.61 -9.80
N ALA A 50 -8.18 2.48 -9.21
CA ALA A 50 -8.60 3.31 -8.08
C ALA A 50 -9.74 4.27 -8.46
N ALA A 51 -9.69 4.84 -9.67
CA ALA A 51 -10.76 5.70 -10.18
C ALA A 51 -12.07 4.93 -10.40
N VAL A 52 -12.00 3.70 -10.91
CA VAL A 52 -13.15 2.81 -11.06
C VAL A 52 -13.76 2.47 -9.70
N GLU A 53 -12.95 2.10 -8.70
CA GLU A 53 -13.42 1.82 -7.34
C GLU A 53 -14.12 3.04 -6.72
N ALA A 54 -13.51 4.22 -6.83
CA ALA A 54 -14.10 5.47 -6.35
C ALA A 54 -15.41 5.83 -7.07
N GLY A 55 -15.45 5.66 -8.40
CA GLY A 55 -16.64 5.92 -9.20
C GLY A 55 -17.80 4.99 -8.85
N LEU A 56 -17.53 3.69 -8.65
CA LEU A 56 -18.53 2.72 -8.23
C LEU A 56 -19.03 3.02 -6.81
N ALA A 57 -18.14 3.37 -5.87
CA ALA A 57 -18.55 3.77 -4.53
C ALA A 57 -19.46 5.01 -4.54
N ALA A 58 -19.11 6.03 -5.32
CA ALA A 58 -19.97 7.21 -5.49
C ALA A 58 -21.32 6.84 -6.14
N GLY A 59 -21.30 5.98 -7.16
CA GLY A 59 -22.53 5.50 -7.80
C GLY A 59 -23.43 4.73 -6.84
N LEU A 60 -22.88 3.87 -5.98
CA LEU A 60 -23.66 3.13 -4.98
C LEU A 60 -24.36 4.10 -3.99
N LEU A 61 -23.67 5.17 -3.59
CA LEU A 61 -24.24 6.17 -2.68
C LEU A 61 -25.32 7.02 -3.33
N PHE A 62 -25.11 7.47 -4.56
CA PHE A 62 -25.89 8.57 -5.14
C PHE A 62 -26.86 8.15 -6.27
N CYS A 63 -26.62 7.03 -6.97
CA CYS A 63 -27.50 6.60 -8.05
C CYS A 63 -28.76 5.91 -7.51
N SER A 64 -29.89 6.19 -8.15
CA SER A 64 -31.18 5.53 -7.93
C SER A 64 -31.76 5.01 -9.25
N GLY A 65 -32.82 4.21 -9.19
CA GLY A 65 -33.50 3.69 -10.38
C GLY A 65 -32.61 2.83 -11.29
N GLY A 66 -32.76 2.96 -12.61
CA GLY A 66 -32.00 2.18 -13.61
C GLY A 66 -30.48 2.32 -13.49
N ALA A 67 -29.99 3.51 -13.14
CA ALA A 67 -28.56 3.76 -12.94
C ALA A 67 -28.00 2.97 -11.73
N ALA A 68 -28.78 2.81 -10.66
CA ALA A 68 -28.37 2.02 -9.50
C ALA A 68 -28.15 0.54 -9.87
N TYR A 69 -29.01 -0.04 -10.71
CA TYR A 69 -28.84 -1.41 -11.21
C TYR A 69 -27.56 -1.56 -12.03
N ALA A 70 -27.25 -0.60 -12.89
CA ALA A 70 -26.02 -0.60 -13.67
C ALA A 70 -24.77 -0.54 -12.77
N VAL A 71 -24.76 0.33 -11.75
CA VAL A 71 -23.62 0.46 -10.82
C VAL A 71 -23.45 -0.80 -9.96
N ARG A 72 -24.54 -1.38 -9.46
CA ARG A 72 -24.49 -2.63 -8.68
C ARG A 72 -24.00 -3.80 -9.54
N GLY A 73 -24.46 -3.88 -10.79
CA GLY A 73 -23.95 -4.85 -11.75
C GLY A 73 -22.48 -4.66 -12.07
N ALA A 74 -22.03 -3.44 -12.31
CA ALA A 74 -20.61 -3.14 -12.51
C ALA A 74 -19.77 -3.48 -11.28
N THR A 75 -20.29 -3.24 -10.07
CA THR A 75 -19.65 -3.63 -8.81
C THR A 75 -19.53 -5.15 -8.69
N ALA A 76 -20.59 -5.90 -9.00
CA ALA A 76 -20.56 -7.36 -9.00
C ALA A 76 -19.56 -7.89 -10.04
N VAL A 77 -19.53 -7.31 -11.25
CA VAL A 77 -18.54 -7.66 -12.29
C VAL A 77 -17.12 -7.38 -11.81
N LEU A 78 -16.87 -6.24 -11.17
CA LEU A 78 -15.55 -5.91 -10.62
C LEU A 78 -15.09 -6.97 -9.61
N PHE A 79 -15.94 -7.35 -8.65
CA PHE A 79 -15.59 -8.38 -7.66
C PHE A 79 -15.46 -9.77 -8.28
N ALA A 80 -16.27 -10.11 -9.29
CA ALA A 80 -16.15 -11.37 -10.01
C ALA A 80 -14.83 -11.46 -10.79
N VAL A 81 -14.47 -10.41 -11.53
CA VAL A 81 -13.19 -10.32 -12.24
C VAL A 81 -12.03 -10.36 -11.26
N GLY A 82 -12.12 -9.64 -10.14
CA GLY A 82 -11.13 -9.68 -9.07
C GLY A 82 -10.95 -11.08 -8.49
N LEU A 83 -12.04 -11.78 -8.17
CA LEU A 83 -12.00 -13.15 -7.65
C LEU A 83 -11.37 -14.12 -8.65
N VAL A 84 -11.76 -14.06 -9.92
CA VAL A 84 -11.17 -14.88 -10.99
C VAL A 84 -9.68 -14.57 -11.13
N ALA A 85 -9.29 -13.29 -11.12
CA ALA A 85 -7.89 -12.89 -11.19
C ALA A 85 -7.08 -13.45 -10.01
N LEU A 86 -7.63 -13.43 -8.78
CA LEU A 86 -6.97 -14.02 -7.61
C LEU A 86 -6.83 -15.54 -7.71
N VAL A 87 -7.86 -16.25 -8.18
CA VAL A 87 -7.77 -17.70 -8.40
C VAL A 87 -6.68 -18.03 -9.42
N ARG A 88 -6.64 -17.29 -10.54
CA ARG A 88 -5.62 -17.47 -11.59
C ARG A 88 -4.22 -17.08 -11.13
N LEU A 89 -4.09 -16.04 -10.31
CA LEU A 89 -2.82 -15.64 -9.72
C LEU A 89 -2.31 -16.71 -8.76
N ARG A 90 -3.16 -17.20 -7.85
CA ARG A 90 -2.78 -18.25 -6.91
C ARG A 90 -2.33 -19.55 -7.61
N GLN A 91 -2.93 -19.87 -8.76
CA GLN A 91 -2.51 -21.02 -9.57
C GLN A 91 -1.13 -20.85 -10.22
N ARG A 92 -0.69 -19.60 -10.45
CA ARG A 92 0.60 -19.30 -11.09
C ARG A 92 1.71 -18.98 -10.10
N ASP A 93 1.38 -18.20 -9.08
CA ASP A 93 2.31 -17.74 -8.06
C ASP A 93 1.54 -17.42 -6.76
N PRO A 94 1.50 -18.38 -5.81
CA PRO A 94 0.77 -18.22 -4.56
C PRO A 94 1.41 -17.19 -3.60
N GLU A 95 2.70 -16.89 -3.77
CA GLU A 95 3.46 -15.97 -2.91
C GLU A 95 3.20 -14.48 -3.23
N MET A 96 2.54 -14.22 -4.36
CA MET A 96 2.16 -12.87 -4.75
C MET A 96 1.08 -12.28 -3.84
N GLY A 97 1.22 -11.00 -3.50
CA GLY A 97 0.21 -10.27 -2.74
C GLY A 97 -1.10 -10.10 -3.51
N CYS A 98 -2.24 -10.17 -2.82
CA CYS A 98 -3.56 -10.11 -3.47
C CYS A 98 -3.91 -8.74 -4.07
N GLY A 99 -3.29 -7.65 -3.59
CA GLY A 99 -3.44 -6.29 -4.15
C GLY A 99 -4.82 -5.64 -4.01
N CYS A 100 -5.80 -6.31 -3.37
CA CYS A 100 -7.17 -5.79 -3.22
C CYS A 100 -7.24 -4.42 -2.53
N PHE A 101 -6.34 -4.17 -1.57
CA PHE A 101 -6.23 -2.91 -0.82
C PHE A 101 -4.92 -2.17 -1.13
N GLY A 102 -4.44 -2.27 -2.37
CA GLY A 102 -3.15 -1.70 -2.77
C GLY A 102 -2.02 -2.20 -1.86
N GLY A 103 -1.13 -1.30 -1.47
CA GLY A 103 0.04 -1.58 -0.62
C GLY A 103 -0.24 -2.14 0.77
N LEU A 104 -1.51 -2.17 1.22
CA LEU A 104 -1.88 -2.70 2.54
C LEU A 104 -2.03 -4.23 2.56
N SER A 105 -2.04 -4.90 1.41
CA SER A 105 -2.28 -6.34 1.33
C SER A 105 -1.18 -7.04 0.52
N THR A 106 0.02 -7.07 1.09
CA THR A 106 1.21 -7.74 0.53
C THR A 106 1.26 -9.24 0.82
N GLU A 107 0.41 -9.74 1.72
CA GLU A 107 0.40 -11.14 2.13
C GLU A 107 0.03 -12.08 0.97
N PRO A 108 0.66 -13.28 0.87
CA PRO A 108 0.37 -14.29 -0.13
C PRO A 108 -1.14 -14.54 -0.30
N ILE A 109 -1.58 -14.84 -1.52
CA ILE A 109 -2.99 -15.09 -1.82
C ILE A 109 -3.44 -16.38 -1.15
N GLY A 110 -4.00 -16.28 0.06
CA GLY A 110 -4.58 -17.38 0.84
C GLY A 110 -6.06 -17.68 0.55
N TRP A 111 -6.59 -18.77 1.12
CA TRP A 111 -8.04 -19.05 1.10
C TRP A 111 -8.88 -17.92 1.70
N ARG A 112 -8.36 -17.23 2.73
CA ARG A 112 -9.05 -16.07 3.33
C ARG A 112 -9.30 -14.96 2.32
N ALA A 113 -8.32 -14.67 1.45
CA ALA A 113 -8.47 -13.64 0.42
C ALA A 113 -9.55 -14.02 -0.60
N LEU A 114 -9.59 -15.29 -1.02
CA LEU A 114 -10.64 -15.80 -1.91
C LEU A 114 -12.02 -15.77 -1.26
N THR A 115 -12.14 -16.23 0.00
CA THR A 115 -13.41 -16.19 0.74
C THR A 115 -13.91 -14.76 0.89
N ARG A 116 -13.03 -13.82 1.25
CA ARG A 116 -13.37 -12.39 1.35
C ARG A 116 -13.86 -11.83 0.01
N SER A 117 -13.14 -12.08 -1.08
CA SER A 117 -13.56 -11.63 -2.41
C SER A 117 -14.87 -12.29 -2.85
N GLY A 118 -15.08 -13.56 -2.51
CA GLY A 118 -16.35 -14.26 -2.74
C GLY A 118 -17.51 -13.67 -1.93
N LEU A 119 -17.27 -13.27 -0.68
CA LEU A 119 -18.27 -12.59 0.15
C LEU A 119 -18.63 -11.22 -0.41
N PHE A 120 -17.66 -10.41 -0.86
CA PHE A 120 -17.96 -9.14 -1.51
C PHE A 120 -18.71 -9.30 -2.84
N LEU A 121 -18.43 -10.35 -3.60
CA LEU A 121 -19.21 -10.69 -4.77
C LEU A 121 -20.66 -11.06 -4.40
N ALA A 122 -20.84 -11.94 -3.41
CA ALA A 122 -22.17 -12.34 -2.94
C ALA A 122 -22.96 -11.14 -2.39
N ALA A 123 -22.31 -10.27 -1.63
CA ALA A 123 -22.84 -9.00 -1.16
C ALA A 123 -23.31 -8.12 -2.33
N ALA A 124 -22.46 -7.92 -3.35
CA ALA A 124 -22.80 -7.13 -4.52
C ALA A 124 -24.02 -7.70 -5.26
N VAL A 125 -24.09 -9.03 -5.42
CA VAL A 125 -25.25 -9.71 -6.01
C VAL A 125 -26.50 -9.56 -5.14
N ALA A 126 -26.36 -9.58 -3.81
CA ALA A 126 -27.49 -9.42 -2.89
C ALA A 126 -28.11 -8.01 -2.96
N THR A 127 -27.37 -6.98 -3.39
CA THR A 127 -27.92 -5.62 -3.55
C THR A 127 -28.86 -5.45 -4.76
N PHE A 128 -28.93 -6.44 -5.65
CA PHE A 128 -29.91 -6.42 -6.74
C PHE A 128 -31.33 -6.51 -6.16
N GLY A 129 -32.20 -5.58 -6.55
CA GLY A 129 -33.59 -5.51 -6.10
C GLY A 129 -33.89 -4.40 -5.09
N LEU A 130 -32.87 -3.71 -4.55
CA LEU A 130 -33.11 -2.54 -3.70
C LEU A 130 -33.61 -1.34 -4.54
N PRO A 131 -34.75 -0.70 -4.20
CA PRO A 131 -35.25 0.45 -4.96
C PRO A 131 -34.46 1.75 -4.70
N HIS A 132 -33.74 1.83 -3.59
CA HIS A 132 -33.17 3.07 -3.06
C HIS A 132 -31.65 3.14 -3.21
N SER A 133 -31.10 4.35 -3.16
CA SER A 133 -29.65 4.58 -3.15
C SER A 133 -29.06 4.35 -1.76
N GLY A 134 -27.73 4.20 -1.67
CA GLY A 134 -27.06 4.10 -0.37
C GLY A 134 -27.37 5.29 0.54
N TRP A 135 -27.39 6.51 0.01
CA TRP A 135 -27.74 7.69 0.80
C TRP A 135 -29.13 7.60 1.44
N ALA A 136 -30.13 7.14 0.68
CA ALA A 136 -31.49 6.97 1.19
C ALA A 136 -31.56 5.92 2.31
N ALA A 137 -30.78 4.84 2.20
CA ALA A 137 -30.66 3.85 3.27
C ALA A 137 -30.04 4.42 4.57
N LEU A 138 -29.24 5.49 4.50
CA LEU A 138 -28.65 6.13 5.69
C LEU A 138 -29.71 6.91 6.46
N VAL A 139 -30.47 7.70 5.71
CA VAL A 139 -31.45 8.63 6.26
C VAL A 139 -32.54 7.88 7.03
N HIS A 140 -32.82 6.65 6.61
CA HIS A 140 -33.81 5.77 7.25
C HIS A 140 -33.16 4.67 8.11
N ALA A 141 -31.90 4.83 8.52
CA ALA A 141 -31.19 3.83 9.30
C ALA A 141 -31.81 3.65 10.70
N THR A 142 -32.10 2.40 11.03
CA THR A 142 -32.54 1.98 12.37
C THR A 142 -31.37 1.43 13.19
N PRO A 143 -31.47 1.31 14.53
CA PRO A 143 -30.42 0.71 15.36
C PRO A 143 -30.01 -0.71 14.92
N TRP A 144 -30.93 -1.47 14.32
CA TRP A 144 -30.66 -2.81 13.81
C TRP A 144 -29.67 -2.80 12.62
N HIS A 145 -29.67 -1.74 11.80
CA HIS A 145 -28.66 -1.55 10.76
C HIS A 145 -27.27 -1.38 11.36
N GLY A 146 -27.16 -0.67 12.50
CA GLY A 146 -25.91 -0.51 13.23
C GLY A 146 -25.36 -1.85 13.75
N VAL A 147 -26.23 -2.68 14.33
CA VAL A 147 -25.86 -4.02 14.84
C VAL A 147 -25.39 -4.92 13.70
N LEU A 148 -26.15 -4.99 12.60
CA LEU A 148 -25.79 -5.80 11.42
C LEU A 148 -24.50 -5.32 10.76
N CYS A 149 -24.35 -4.00 10.60
CA CYS A 149 -23.12 -3.40 10.06
C CYS A 149 -21.91 -3.74 10.94
N ALA A 150 -22.04 -3.62 12.27
CA ALA A 150 -20.97 -4.00 13.20
C ALA A 150 -20.61 -5.49 13.10
N ALA A 151 -21.62 -6.36 12.98
CA ALA A 151 -21.40 -7.80 12.81
C ALA A 151 -20.67 -8.14 11.50
N GLU A 152 -21.07 -7.54 10.39
CA GLU A 152 -20.42 -7.76 9.10
C GLU A 152 -19.01 -7.16 9.05
N VAL A 153 -18.81 -5.98 9.63
CA VAL A 153 -17.46 -5.40 9.81
C VAL A 153 -16.58 -6.32 10.64
N ALA A 154 -17.12 -6.94 11.70
CA ALA A 154 -16.38 -7.93 12.48
C ALA A 154 -16.01 -9.16 11.65
N VAL A 155 -16.91 -9.68 10.80
CA VAL A 155 -16.62 -10.77 9.87
C VAL A 155 -15.52 -10.38 8.88
N VAL A 156 -15.61 -9.19 8.28
CA VAL A 156 -14.58 -8.68 7.35
C VAL A 156 -13.25 -8.50 8.06
N ALA A 157 -13.24 -8.01 9.31
CA ALA A 157 -12.03 -7.84 10.11
C ALA A 157 -11.37 -9.18 10.46
N VAL A 158 -12.15 -10.19 10.85
CA VAL A 158 -11.66 -11.56 11.09
C VAL A 158 -11.08 -12.19 9.82
N LEU A 159 -11.69 -11.93 8.67
CA LEU A 159 -11.21 -12.41 7.37
C LEU A 159 -10.08 -11.56 6.78
N SER A 160 -9.80 -10.38 7.36
CA SER A 160 -8.78 -9.44 6.91
C SER A 160 -7.83 -9.04 8.05
N PRO A 161 -7.13 -9.98 8.70
CA PRO A 161 -6.12 -9.65 9.70
C PRO A 161 -5.04 -8.72 9.13
N GLU A 162 -4.76 -8.83 7.83
CA GLU A 162 -3.87 -7.93 7.07
C GLU A 162 -4.27 -6.45 7.16
N LEU A 163 -5.58 -6.15 7.18
CA LEU A 163 -6.07 -4.79 7.31
C LEU A 163 -5.79 -4.24 8.72
N ARG A 164 -5.87 -5.11 9.74
CA ARG A 164 -5.56 -4.75 11.12
C ARG A 164 -4.08 -4.45 11.26
N GLU A 165 -3.21 -5.29 10.70
CA GLU A 165 -1.76 -5.06 10.70
C GLU A 165 -1.38 -3.84 9.88
N ALA A 166 -2.02 -3.63 8.72
CA ALA A 166 -1.83 -2.45 7.90
C ALA A 166 -2.25 -1.16 8.63
N VAL A 167 -3.39 -1.16 9.33
CA VAL A 167 -3.83 -0.02 10.17
C VAL A 167 -2.87 0.19 11.34
N VAL A 168 -2.35 -0.88 11.95
CA VAL A 168 -1.31 -0.79 12.97
C VAL A 168 0.00 -0.23 12.38
N ARG A 169 0.45 -0.67 11.20
CA ARG A 169 1.63 -0.12 10.50
C ARG A 169 1.44 1.33 10.08
N LEU A 170 0.21 1.72 9.73
CA LEU A 170 -0.15 3.11 9.43
C LEU A 170 -0.12 3.99 10.69
N ARG A 171 -0.54 3.43 11.84
CA ARG A 171 -0.52 4.09 13.15
C ARG A 171 0.86 4.03 13.85
N SER A 172 1.68 3.05 13.50
CA SER A 172 2.99 2.77 14.08
C SER A 172 3.98 2.54 12.92
N PRO A 173 4.52 3.61 12.30
CA PRO A 173 5.48 3.47 11.22
C PRO A 173 6.65 2.60 11.68
N VAL A 174 7.04 1.63 10.86
CA VAL A 174 8.14 0.67 11.14
C VAL A 174 9.34 1.43 11.70
N PRO A 175 9.87 1.07 12.87
CA PRO A 175 11.04 1.71 13.47
C PRO A 175 12.18 1.81 12.46
N CYS A 176 12.93 2.92 12.49
CA CYS A 176 13.98 3.18 11.52
C CYS A 176 15.10 2.15 11.53
N GLU A 177 15.18 1.30 12.55
CA GLU A 177 16.14 0.21 12.72
C GLU A 177 15.79 -1.02 11.88
N LEU A 178 14.49 -1.29 11.68
CA LEU A 178 13.98 -2.45 10.94
C LEU A 178 13.66 -2.15 9.48
N ARG A 179 13.78 -0.88 9.07
CA ARG A 179 13.46 -0.45 7.71
C ARG A 179 14.50 -0.98 6.72
N GLU A 180 14.07 -1.72 5.70
CA GLU A 180 14.95 -2.09 4.59
C GLU A 180 15.28 -0.84 3.74
N VAL A 181 16.57 -0.63 3.48
CA VAL A 181 17.07 0.52 2.70
C VAL A 181 17.99 0.05 1.59
N SER A 182 17.70 0.49 0.37
CA SER A 182 18.54 0.21 -0.78
C SER A 182 19.85 1.00 -0.71
N ARG A 183 21.00 0.33 -0.84
CA ARG A 183 22.34 0.96 -0.95
C ARG A 183 22.37 2.06 -2.01
N LYS A 184 21.79 1.80 -3.20
CA LYS A 184 21.72 2.77 -4.30
C LYS A 184 20.97 4.04 -3.90
N GLN A 185 19.90 3.91 -3.11
CA GLN A 185 19.12 5.05 -2.65
C GLN A 185 19.87 5.88 -1.60
N MET A 186 20.60 5.23 -0.68
CA MET A 186 21.39 5.92 0.33
C MET A 186 22.57 6.67 -0.29
N VAL A 187 23.30 6.05 -1.24
CA VAL A 187 24.37 6.72 -2.00
C VAL A 187 23.84 7.94 -2.75
N ARG A 188 22.68 7.84 -3.41
CA ARG A 188 22.06 9.00 -4.08
C ARG A 188 21.71 10.13 -3.11
N ARG A 189 21.20 9.80 -1.92
CA ARG A 189 20.88 10.79 -0.88
C ARG A 189 22.14 11.44 -0.33
N LEU A 190 23.19 10.66 -0.11
CA LEU A 190 24.51 11.15 0.28
C LEU A 190 25.03 12.11 -0.79
N HIS A 191 25.07 11.71 -2.06
CA HIS A 191 25.60 12.55 -3.15
C HIS A 191 24.83 13.86 -3.35
N ALA A 192 23.57 13.92 -2.90
CA ALA A 192 22.75 15.13 -2.94
C ALA A 192 22.90 16.01 -1.69
N SER A 193 23.66 15.59 -0.67
CA SER A 193 23.83 16.32 0.59
C SER A 193 24.91 17.39 0.49
N ARG A 194 24.80 18.42 1.35
CA ARG A 194 25.81 19.49 1.41
C ARG A 194 27.14 18.97 1.94
N GLU A 195 27.10 18.03 2.86
CA GLU A 195 28.25 17.38 3.47
C GLU A 195 29.05 16.59 2.44
N TRP A 196 28.37 15.91 1.50
CA TRP A 196 29.05 15.28 0.37
C TRP A 196 29.79 16.30 -0.47
N HIS A 197 29.13 17.38 -0.88
CA HIS A 197 29.79 18.41 -1.69
C HIS A 197 30.98 19.06 -0.97
N LYS A 198 30.92 19.21 0.35
CA LYS A 198 32.02 19.73 1.17
C LYS A 198 33.24 18.82 1.18
N GLN A 199 33.04 17.51 1.32
CA GLN A 199 34.13 16.54 1.49
C GLN A 199 34.57 15.87 0.18
N ARG A 200 33.76 15.92 -0.89
CA ARG A 200 34.06 15.32 -2.20
C ARG A 200 35.47 15.64 -2.73
N PRO A 201 36.01 16.86 -2.60
CA PRO A 201 37.36 17.16 -3.11
C PRO A 201 38.47 16.36 -2.44
N LEU A 202 38.23 15.83 -1.23
CA LEU A 202 39.18 15.06 -0.45
C LEU A 202 39.13 13.55 -0.75
N LEU A 203 38.15 13.09 -1.54
CA LEU A 203 37.92 11.67 -1.80
C LEU A 203 38.69 11.21 -3.04
N ALA A 204 39.35 10.06 -2.93
CA ALA A 204 40.05 9.42 -4.05
C ALA A 204 39.07 8.79 -5.05
N SER A 205 37.92 8.33 -4.58
CA SER A 205 36.89 7.66 -5.41
C SER A 205 35.48 8.10 -5.00
N PRO A 206 34.53 8.21 -5.95
CA PRO A 206 33.12 8.45 -5.66
C PRO A 206 32.38 7.21 -5.15
N GLU A 207 33.04 6.05 -5.03
CA GLU A 207 32.44 4.82 -4.52
C GLU A 207 32.89 4.51 -3.10
N PRO A 208 31.97 4.07 -2.20
CA PRO A 208 32.33 3.73 -0.84
C PRO A 208 33.08 2.40 -0.81
N VAL A 209 34.20 2.40 -0.09
CA VAL A 209 35.04 1.23 0.19
C VAL A 209 34.27 0.21 1.04
N ASP A 210 33.54 0.71 2.05
CA ASP A 210 32.72 -0.13 2.91
C ASP A 210 31.44 0.59 3.34
N THR A 211 30.39 -0.18 3.64
CA THR A 211 29.10 0.34 4.07
C THR A 211 28.49 -0.57 5.11
N TRP A 212 28.05 0.00 6.24
CA TRP A 212 27.39 -0.74 7.30
C TRP A 212 26.21 0.07 7.86
N ARG A 213 25.49 -0.52 8.81
CA ARG A 213 24.36 0.11 9.48
C ARG A 213 24.48 -0.05 10.98
N HIS A 214 24.11 1.00 11.70
CA HIS A 214 23.96 0.93 13.14
C HIS A 214 22.71 1.73 13.56
N GLY A 215 21.72 1.04 14.12
CA GLY A 215 20.41 1.59 14.43
C GLY A 215 19.76 2.27 13.21
N CYS A 216 19.44 3.55 13.37
CA CYS A 216 18.81 4.37 12.34
C CYS A 216 19.79 5.11 11.42
N TRP A 217 21.08 4.77 11.44
CA TRP A 217 22.10 5.39 10.62
C TRP A 217 22.71 4.38 9.65
N TRP A 218 22.82 4.80 8.40
CA TRP A 218 23.58 4.10 7.38
C TRP A 218 24.94 4.78 7.21
N PHE A 219 26.01 4.01 7.30
CA PHE A 219 27.38 4.50 7.24
C PHE A 219 28.04 4.08 5.94
N ALA A 220 28.87 4.97 5.40
CA ALA A 220 29.67 4.71 4.23
C ALA A 220 31.07 5.30 4.40
N ARG A 221 32.09 4.46 4.27
CA ARG A 221 33.50 4.84 4.32
C ARG A 221 34.04 5.02 2.92
N PHE A 222 34.71 6.13 2.68
CA PHE A 222 35.39 6.46 1.44
C PHE A 222 36.88 6.63 1.71
N ALA A 223 37.70 6.23 0.75
CA ALA A 223 39.13 6.52 0.76
C ALA A 223 39.35 7.98 0.36
N GLY A 224 40.18 8.69 1.12
CA GLY A 224 40.64 10.03 0.82
C GLY A 224 42.16 10.09 0.75
N GLN A 225 42.66 11.02 -0.06
CA GLN A 225 44.09 11.22 -0.25
C GLN A 225 44.38 12.71 -0.39
N GLU A 226 45.31 13.21 0.40
CA GLU A 226 45.82 14.58 0.31
C GLU A 226 47.34 14.54 0.32
N GLY A 227 47.94 14.74 -0.87
CA GLY A 227 49.37 14.49 -1.08
C GLY A 227 49.71 13.01 -0.86
N ASP A 228 50.59 12.76 0.12
CA ASP A 228 51.09 11.42 0.48
C ASP A 228 50.37 10.84 1.72
N ARG A 229 49.39 11.57 2.28
CA ARG A 229 48.64 11.13 3.46
C ARG A 229 47.32 10.48 3.04
N GLU A 230 47.15 9.22 3.43
CA GLU A 230 45.89 8.49 3.29
C GLU A 230 45.01 8.73 4.53
N PHE A 231 43.72 8.97 4.30
CA PHE A 231 42.71 9.05 5.36
C PHE A 231 41.40 8.44 4.90
N SER A 232 40.50 8.16 5.85
CA SER A 232 39.16 7.68 5.56
C SER A 232 38.13 8.75 5.90
N VAL A 233 37.17 8.99 5.00
CA VAL A 233 36.01 9.83 5.30
C VAL A 233 34.80 8.93 5.50
N VAL A 234 34.21 8.98 6.70
CA VAL A 234 32.99 8.24 7.04
C VAL A 234 31.80 9.18 7.00
N PHE A 235 30.81 8.86 6.18
CA PHE A 235 29.53 9.55 6.17
C PHE A 235 28.49 8.73 6.92
N ALA A 236 27.66 9.40 7.72
CA ALA A 236 26.49 8.85 8.38
C ALA A 236 25.24 9.50 7.80
N VAL A 237 24.31 8.69 7.26
CA VAL A 237 23.05 9.15 6.65
C VAL A 237 21.88 8.64 7.47
N GLU A 238 21.02 9.54 7.93
CA GLU A 238 19.85 9.17 8.73
C GLU A 238 18.81 8.42 7.89
N VAL A 239 18.41 7.23 8.36
CA VAL A 239 17.41 6.38 7.74
C VAL A 239 16.02 6.81 8.19
N GLY A 240 15.25 7.38 7.27
CA GLY A 240 13.79 7.47 7.40
C GLY A 240 13.18 8.86 7.38
N ARG A 241 13.98 9.93 7.39
CA ARG A 241 13.45 11.29 7.17
C ARG A 241 13.36 11.60 5.68
N ARG A 242 12.38 12.44 5.32
CA ARG A 242 12.21 12.98 3.96
C ARG A 242 13.37 13.90 3.56
N ARG A 243 14.00 14.55 4.55
CA ARG A 243 15.29 15.24 4.45
C ARG A 243 16.24 14.59 5.47
N PRO A 244 17.12 13.67 5.03
CA PRO A 244 18.02 12.98 5.95
C PRO A 244 19.08 13.94 6.48
N ASP A 245 19.36 13.87 7.77
CA ASP A 245 20.58 14.47 8.31
C ASP A 245 21.77 13.65 7.80
N VAL A 246 22.82 14.33 7.32
CA VAL A 246 24.04 13.70 6.86
C VAL A 246 25.19 14.29 7.65
N ARG A 247 26.00 13.42 8.24
CA ARG A 247 27.18 13.82 9.01
C ARG A 247 28.41 13.19 8.38
N SER A 248 29.55 13.84 8.55
CA SER A 248 30.84 13.33 8.06
C SER A 248 31.88 13.42 9.15
N LEU A 249 32.76 12.43 9.22
CA LEU A 249 33.94 12.41 10.06
C LEU A 249 35.14 11.99 9.22
N VAL A 250 36.23 12.75 9.31
CA VAL A 250 37.52 12.36 8.73
C VAL A 250 38.30 11.61 9.81
N VAL A 251 38.78 10.43 9.45
CA VAL A 251 39.48 9.50 10.35
C VAL A 251 40.85 9.22 9.74
N GLU A 252 41.90 9.59 10.45
CA GLU A 252 43.26 9.20 10.10
C GLU A 252 43.49 7.72 10.50
N PRO A 253 44.30 6.96 9.75
CA PRO A 253 44.69 5.63 10.19
C PRO A 253 45.42 5.72 11.55
N PRO A 254 45.26 4.72 12.43
CA PRO A 254 45.99 4.69 13.68
C PRO A 254 47.50 4.72 13.39
N ALA A 255 48.24 5.56 14.13
CA ALA A 255 49.70 5.54 14.08
C ALA A 255 50.18 4.17 14.62
N GLU A 256 50.92 3.44 13.78
CA GLU A 256 51.60 2.20 14.18
C GLU A 256 52.73 2.45 15.18
#